data_AF-A0A8J4V318-F1
#
_entry.id   AF-A0A8J4V318-F1
#
_cell.length_a   1.000
_cell.length_b   1.000
_cell.length_c   1.000
_cell.angle_alpha   90.00
_cell.angle_beta   90.00
_cell.angle_gamma   90.00
#
_symmetry.space_group_name_H-M   'P 1'
#
loop_
_entity.id
_entity.type
_entity.pdbx_description
1 polymer ?
#
loop_
_entity_poly.entity_id
_entity_poly.type
_entity_poly.pdbx_seq_one_letter_code
_entity_poly.pdbx_strand_id
1 'polypeptide(L)'
;MSAAGRTNKLIKEIEAKAARYVTKENHRYYKIPGADRDFPSVTTVLGIVHKPSLFNWQINSFTQSVVESLQTLPQIIQSLTAATTIDSPPKPPKSEEVIKQIINESKARTKKVVDTSVNIGVTAHAVIDDNVLKPKGEKIKKEAIKAMPAEVQPIVSAFDLWRAKAGLTFERKDSFVYSLSHRYAGAVDAVARHDDGHLIAIDWKTSNGFYGTQALQVSAYCKALEEMFGEPIKEAWIVKFDKTNPDFETKRVHDIEESFEAFLGALHLYNYMNHKTYFIDLHSSKPVSNDSFFKNKDKSQSYSTKTNNTKSKVSVDITTESSLNKSMAIQTASSLVSEIQISSTPNVNDNENDKQEMNEHENLLENIKNYKSKCSYLIKDTPSGQSTPKIVVTNKNTQKI
;
A
#
# COMPACT_ATOMS: atom_id res chain seq x y z
N MET A 1 -33.49 3.82 33.60
CA MET A 1 -32.59 3.67 32.42
C MET A 1 -33.18 2.65 31.47
N SER A 2 -33.47 3.05 30.22
CA SER A 2 -33.95 2.17 29.14
C SER A 2 -32.90 1.10 28.79
N ALA A 3 -33.31 0.03 28.11
CA ALA A 3 -32.40 -1.01 27.62
C ALA A 3 -31.26 -0.41 26.77
N ALA A 4 -31.60 0.51 25.85
CA ALA A 4 -30.63 1.26 25.04
C ALA A 4 -29.64 2.09 25.89
N GLY A 5 -30.09 2.66 27.03
CA GLY A 5 -29.24 3.40 27.95
C GLY A 5 -28.25 2.53 28.72
N ARG A 6 -28.57 1.25 28.98
CA ARG A 6 -27.64 0.28 29.60
C ARG A 6 -26.60 -0.24 28.60
N THR A 7 -27.03 -0.53 27.37
CA THR A 7 -26.13 -0.99 26.29
C THR A 7 -25.06 0.08 25.99
N ASN A 8 -25.45 1.35 25.86
CA ASN A 8 -24.51 2.46 25.62
C ASN A 8 -23.49 2.67 26.74
N LYS A 9 -23.84 2.37 28.00
CA LYS A 9 -22.90 2.46 29.13
C LYS A 9 -21.87 1.33 29.09
N LEU A 10 -22.32 0.10 28.84
CA LEU A 10 -21.44 -1.07 28.74
C LEU A 10 -20.47 -0.95 27.55
N ILE A 11 -20.95 -0.42 26.42
CA ILE A 11 -20.11 -0.14 25.24
C ILE A 11 -19.02 0.88 25.56
N LYS A 12 -19.36 2.01 26.21
CA LYS A 12 -18.34 2.97 26.66
C LYS A 12 -17.32 2.37 27.63
N GLU A 13 -17.74 1.45 28.49
CA GLU A 13 -16.84 0.73 29.39
C GLU A 13 -15.95 -0.28 28.65
N ILE A 14 -16.42 -0.91 27.58
CA ILE A 14 -15.63 -1.81 26.73
C ILE A 14 -14.67 -1.02 25.85
N GLU A 15 -15.13 0.06 25.21
CA GLU A 15 -14.30 1.02 24.45
C GLU A 15 -13.18 1.60 25.33
N ALA A 16 -13.49 1.95 26.59
CA ALA A 16 -12.49 2.41 27.55
C ALA A 16 -11.50 1.32 28.00
N LYS A 17 -11.84 0.03 27.85
CA LYS A 17 -11.01 -1.12 28.26
C LYS A 17 -10.27 -1.78 27.11
N ALA A 18 -10.67 -1.54 25.86
CA ALA A 18 -9.97 -2.06 24.69
C ALA A 18 -8.67 -1.27 24.47
N ALA A 19 -7.53 -1.92 24.72
CA ALA A 19 -6.23 -1.25 24.57
C ALA A 19 -5.67 -1.49 23.16
N ARG A 20 -5.54 -0.42 22.38
CA ARG A 20 -4.83 -0.42 21.08
C ARG A 20 -3.32 -0.34 21.31
N TYR A 21 -2.54 -1.17 20.63
CA TYR A 21 -1.08 -1.05 20.58
C TYR A 21 -0.54 -1.33 19.18
N VAL A 22 0.70 -0.89 18.92
CA VAL A 22 1.40 -1.06 17.63
C VAL A 22 2.72 -1.77 17.88
N THR A 23 3.05 -2.78 17.06
CA THR A 23 4.31 -3.53 17.16
C THR A 23 5.48 -2.79 16.51
N LYS A 24 6.71 -3.29 16.68
CA LYS A 24 7.90 -2.73 16.01
C LYS A 24 7.80 -2.79 14.48
N GLU A 25 7.07 -3.78 13.97
CA GLU A 25 6.77 -4.00 12.55
C GLU A 25 5.58 -3.14 12.07
N ASN A 26 5.12 -2.18 12.87
CA ASN A 26 4.01 -1.28 12.57
C ASN A 26 2.64 -1.99 12.38
N HIS A 27 2.48 -3.19 12.94
CA HIS A 27 1.20 -3.90 12.99
C HIS A 27 0.38 -3.41 14.18
N ARG A 28 -0.91 -3.15 13.97
CA ARG A 28 -1.83 -2.67 15.01
C ARG A 28 -2.69 -3.81 15.53
N TYR A 29 -2.80 -3.88 16.85
CA TYR A 29 -3.60 -4.88 17.56
C TYR A 29 -4.45 -4.23 18.66
N TYR A 30 -5.47 -4.97 19.08
CA TYR A 30 -6.41 -4.57 20.12
C TYR A 30 -6.53 -5.67 21.17
N LYS A 31 -6.38 -5.30 22.44
CA LYS A 31 -6.67 -6.17 23.58
C LYS A 31 -8.15 -6.08 23.91
N ILE A 32 -8.91 -7.11 23.56
CA ILE A 32 -10.35 -7.15 23.81
C ILE A 32 -10.61 -7.80 25.17
N PRO A 33 -11.34 -7.15 26.10
CA PRO A 33 -11.68 -7.76 27.38
C PRO A 33 -12.40 -9.10 27.20
N GLY A 34 -11.86 -10.17 27.79
CA GLY A 34 -12.44 -11.51 27.72
C GLY A 34 -12.03 -12.33 26.49
N ALA A 35 -11.24 -11.78 25.56
CA ALA A 35 -10.66 -12.56 24.47
C ALA A 35 -9.45 -13.38 24.93
N ASP A 36 -9.25 -14.54 24.29
CA ASP A 36 -8.13 -15.46 24.52
C ASP A 36 -6.80 -14.98 23.90
N ARG A 37 -6.87 -13.99 23.01
CA ARG A 37 -5.73 -13.42 22.29
C ARG A 37 -6.03 -12.00 21.81
N ASP A 38 -4.95 -11.30 21.46
CA ASP A 38 -5.04 -9.96 20.88
C ASP A 38 -5.56 -10.03 19.43
N PHE A 39 -6.44 -9.10 19.07
CA PHE A 39 -7.09 -9.09 17.75
C PHE A 39 -6.31 -8.17 16.80
N PRO A 40 -5.93 -8.64 15.60
CA PRO A 40 -5.29 -7.78 14.61
C PRO A 40 -6.27 -6.73 14.10
N SER A 41 -5.76 -5.55 13.72
CA SER A 41 -6.57 -4.55 13.05
C SER A 41 -6.94 -4.99 11.64
N VAL A 42 -8.09 -4.55 11.13
CA VAL A 42 -8.47 -4.74 9.72
C VAL A 42 -7.36 -4.28 8.77
N THR A 43 -6.75 -3.11 9.05
CA THR A 43 -5.64 -2.59 8.24
C THR A 43 -4.36 -3.43 8.32
N THR A 44 -4.11 -4.10 9.45
CA THR A 44 -2.96 -5.02 9.62
C THR A 44 -3.18 -6.28 8.79
N VAL A 45 -4.39 -6.84 8.87
CA VAL A 45 -4.79 -8.01 8.07
C VAL A 45 -4.65 -7.72 6.58
N LEU A 46 -5.19 -6.59 6.12
CA LEU A 46 -5.11 -6.18 4.72
C LEU A 46 -3.69 -5.82 4.26
N GLY A 47 -2.72 -5.76 5.17
CA GLY A 47 -1.30 -5.66 4.83
C GLY A 47 -0.79 -6.87 4.04
N ILE A 48 -1.45 -8.03 4.12
CA ILE A 48 -1.10 -9.23 3.34
C ILE A 48 -1.44 -9.09 1.85
N VAL A 49 -2.37 -8.19 1.50
CA VAL A 49 -2.80 -7.98 0.12
C VAL A 49 -1.76 -7.14 -0.62
N HIS A 50 -1.20 -7.70 -1.68
CA HIS A 50 -0.17 -7.04 -2.49
C HIS A 50 -0.68 -5.74 -3.15
N LYS A 51 0.17 -4.71 -3.18
CA LYS A 51 -0.15 -3.37 -3.71
C LYS A 51 0.82 -2.98 -4.83
N PRO A 52 0.67 -3.53 -6.06
CA PRO A 52 1.65 -3.34 -7.14
C PRO A 52 1.82 -1.87 -7.53
N SER A 53 0.73 -1.09 -7.53
CA SER A 53 0.78 0.34 -7.85
C SER A 53 1.65 1.13 -6.87
N LEU A 54 1.64 0.75 -5.58
CA LEU A 54 2.47 1.41 -4.57
C LEU A 54 3.94 1.05 -4.75
N PHE A 55 4.23 -0.20 -5.11
CA PHE A 55 5.59 -0.63 -5.44
C PHE A 55 6.15 0.14 -6.65
N ASN A 56 5.38 0.22 -7.75
CA ASN A 56 5.79 0.99 -8.93
C ASN A 56 5.99 2.48 -8.62
N TRP A 57 5.10 3.06 -7.80
CA TRP A 57 5.26 4.44 -7.33
C TRP A 57 6.54 4.62 -6.53
N GLN A 58 6.88 3.69 -5.61
CA GLN A 58 8.13 3.74 -4.84
C GLN A 58 9.36 3.69 -5.75
N ILE A 59 9.36 2.84 -6.77
CA ILE A 59 10.46 2.75 -7.76
C ILE A 59 10.61 4.07 -8.53
N ASN A 60 9.49 4.64 -8.99
CA ASN A 60 9.51 5.91 -9.73
C ASN A 60 9.98 7.07 -8.84
N SER A 61 9.51 7.16 -7.60
CA SER A 61 9.95 8.17 -6.63
C SER A 61 11.43 8.05 -6.27
N PHE A 62 11.93 6.82 -6.10
CA PHE A 62 13.35 6.58 -5.88
C PHE A 62 14.18 6.98 -7.09
N THR A 63 13.76 6.58 -8.29
CA THR A 63 14.44 6.92 -9.56
C THR A 63 14.51 8.44 -9.75
N GLN A 64 13.41 9.14 -9.51
CA GLN A 64 13.36 10.60 -9.56
C GLN A 64 14.32 11.23 -8.54
N SER A 65 14.37 10.70 -7.31
CA SER A 65 15.31 11.19 -6.28
C SER A 65 16.77 10.98 -6.69
N VAL A 66 17.08 9.87 -7.39
CA VAL A 66 18.42 9.64 -7.94
C VAL A 66 18.74 10.67 -9.02
N VAL A 67 17.82 10.92 -9.96
CA VAL A 67 18.00 11.95 -11.01
C VAL A 67 18.27 13.32 -10.39
N GLU A 68 17.47 13.73 -9.41
CA GLU A 68 17.69 14.99 -8.68
C GLU A 68 19.04 15.03 -7.96
N SER A 69 19.49 13.91 -7.39
CA SER A 69 20.82 13.84 -6.76
C SER A 69 21.95 13.99 -7.77
N LEU A 70 21.79 13.43 -8.96
CA LEU A 70 22.76 13.56 -10.05
C LEU A 70 22.81 15.00 -10.60
N GLN A 71 21.68 15.70 -10.64
CA GLN A 71 21.66 17.13 -10.98
C GLN A 71 22.43 17.98 -9.96
N THR A 72 22.47 17.54 -8.69
CA THR A 72 23.26 18.18 -7.62
C THR A 72 24.63 17.52 -7.37
N LEU A 73 25.12 16.72 -8.32
CA LEU A 73 26.37 15.98 -8.17
C LEU A 73 27.58 16.87 -7.84
N PRO A 74 27.75 18.07 -8.44
CA PRO A 74 28.85 18.96 -8.08
C PRO A 74 28.84 19.35 -6.59
N GLN A 75 27.67 19.64 -6.02
CA GLN A 75 27.53 19.99 -4.59
C GLN A 75 27.82 18.79 -3.68
N ILE A 76 27.42 17.59 -4.09
CA ILE A 76 27.72 16.35 -3.36
C ILE A 76 29.24 16.12 -3.34
N ILE A 77 29.92 16.25 -4.48
CA ILE A 77 31.38 16.12 -4.57
C ILE A 77 32.07 17.17 -3.70
N GLN A 78 31.62 18.43 -3.76
CA GLN A 78 32.20 19.51 -2.95
C GLN A 78 32.07 19.24 -1.45
N SER A 79 30.91 18.78 -0.98
CA SER A 79 30.68 18.49 0.44
C SER A 79 31.52 17.33 0.97
N LEU A 80 31.68 16.25 0.18
CA LEU A 80 32.53 15.12 0.53
C LEU A 80 34.02 15.50 0.55
N THR A 81 34.43 16.37 -0.37
CA THR A 81 35.80 16.87 -0.47
C THR A 81 36.16 17.78 0.71
N ALA A 82 35.21 18.62 1.16
CA ALA A 82 35.39 19.50 2.32
C ALA A 82 35.49 18.74 3.66
N ALA A 83 35.04 17.48 3.72
CA ALA A 83 35.16 16.63 4.90
C ALA A 83 36.56 16.00 5.08
N THR A 84 37.43 16.09 4.06
CA THR A 84 38.84 15.67 4.12
C THR A 84 39.75 16.87 4.43
N THR A 85 40.60 16.73 5.45
CA THR A 85 41.34 17.76 6.20
C THR A 85 42.27 18.73 5.44
N ILE A 86 42.65 19.81 6.15
CA ILE A 86 43.20 21.11 5.74
C ILE A 86 44.68 21.11 5.24
N ASP A 87 45.46 20.04 5.40
CA ASP A 87 46.93 20.09 5.14
C ASP A 87 47.40 19.44 3.83
N SER A 88 46.50 19.16 2.88
CA SER A 88 46.88 18.66 1.55
C SER A 88 45.83 19.03 0.51
N PRO A 89 46.21 19.17 -0.78
CA PRO A 89 45.24 19.47 -1.82
C PRO A 89 44.09 18.46 -1.77
N PRO A 90 42.83 18.95 -1.78
CA PRO A 90 41.67 18.10 -1.57
C PRO A 90 41.67 16.94 -2.55
N LYS A 91 41.71 15.71 -2.02
CA LYS A 91 41.65 14.51 -2.84
C LYS A 91 40.19 14.29 -3.25
N PRO A 92 39.89 14.03 -4.54
CA PRO A 92 38.53 13.75 -4.96
C PRO A 92 37.98 12.52 -4.21
N PRO A 93 36.69 12.53 -3.81
CA PRO A 93 36.08 11.42 -3.10
C PRO A 93 36.06 10.17 -3.97
N LYS A 94 36.11 8.99 -3.34
CA LYS A 94 36.03 7.74 -4.08
C LYS A 94 34.64 7.60 -4.71
N SER A 95 34.55 7.08 -5.94
CA SER A 95 33.28 6.88 -6.64
C SER A 95 32.27 6.07 -5.82
N GLU A 96 32.73 5.10 -5.03
CA GLU A 96 31.88 4.30 -4.15
C GLU A 96 31.23 5.14 -3.02
N GLU A 97 31.93 6.13 -2.49
CA GLU A 97 31.41 7.03 -1.43
C GLU A 97 30.34 7.96 -2.00
N VAL A 98 30.59 8.51 -3.19
CA VAL A 98 29.61 9.34 -3.93
C VAL A 98 28.34 8.53 -4.23
N ILE A 99 28.48 7.30 -4.74
CA ILE A 99 27.34 6.41 -5.03
C ILE A 99 26.54 6.09 -3.76
N LYS A 100 27.22 5.75 -2.65
CA LYS A 100 26.56 5.49 -1.36
C LYS A 100 25.80 6.71 -0.86
N GLN A 101 26.37 7.91 -0.99
CA GLN A 101 25.72 9.16 -0.61
C GLN A 101 24.44 9.40 -1.42
N ILE A 102 24.52 9.28 -2.75
CA ILE A 102 23.35 9.42 -3.65
C ILE A 102 22.24 8.44 -3.27
N ILE A 103 22.58 7.16 -3.04
CA ILE A 103 21.59 6.14 -2.66
C ILE A 103 20.94 6.47 -1.31
N ASN A 104 21.73 6.89 -0.32
CA ASN A 104 21.23 7.21 1.01
C ASN A 104 20.32 8.44 1.00
N GLU A 105 20.70 9.50 0.31
CA GLU A 105 19.87 10.70 0.14
C GLU A 105 18.58 10.38 -0.62
N SER A 106 18.66 9.57 -1.66
CA SER A 106 17.48 9.16 -2.45
C SER A 106 16.49 8.35 -1.62
N LYS A 107 16.99 7.42 -0.78
CA LYS A 107 16.17 6.68 0.19
C LYS A 107 15.53 7.63 1.21
N ALA A 108 16.28 8.59 1.73
CA ALA A 108 15.80 9.55 2.72
C ALA A 108 14.70 10.47 2.15
N ARG A 109 14.88 10.99 0.93
CA ARG A 109 13.86 11.81 0.24
C ARG A 109 12.59 11.01 -0.03
N THR A 110 12.72 9.81 -0.57
CA THR A 110 11.57 8.92 -0.83
C THR A 110 10.79 8.64 0.46
N LYS A 111 11.51 8.32 1.55
CA LYS A 111 10.90 8.12 2.88
C LYS A 111 10.18 9.38 3.37
N LYS A 112 10.78 10.56 3.22
CA LYS A 112 10.17 11.84 3.60
C LYS A 112 8.85 12.08 2.87
N VAL A 113 8.77 11.80 1.58
CA VAL A 113 7.52 11.95 0.79
C VAL A 113 6.40 11.03 1.30
N VAL A 114 6.75 9.78 1.66
CA VAL A 114 5.81 8.83 2.28
C VAL A 114 5.34 9.35 3.63
N ASP A 115 6.28 9.72 4.51
CA ASP A 115 5.97 10.17 5.87
C ASP A 115 5.11 11.46 5.84
N THR A 116 5.42 12.42 4.95
CA THR A 116 4.59 13.61 4.73
C THR A 116 3.18 13.25 4.28
N SER A 117 3.03 12.32 3.33
CA SER A 117 1.71 11.89 2.84
C SER A 117 0.87 11.23 3.95
N VAL A 118 1.50 10.44 4.81
CA VAL A 118 0.84 9.81 5.98
C VAL A 118 0.42 10.89 6.98
N ASN A 119 1.30 11.83 7.31
CA ASN A 119 1.03 12.90 8.28
C ASN A 119 -0.12 13.83 7.84
N ILE A 120 -0.20 14.17 6.55
CA ILE A 120 -1.33 14.94 5.99
C ILE A 120 -2.64 14.18 6.22
N GLY A 121 -2.67 12.88 5.92
CA GLY A 121 -3.85 12.04 6.14
C GLY A 121 -4.28 11.99 7.61
N VAL A 122 -3.33 11.73 8.52
CA VAL A 122 -3.59 11.69 9.96
C VAL A 122 -4.14 13.03 10.47
N THR A 123 -3.54 14.14 10.06
CA THR A 123 -3.97 15.48 10.46
C THR A 123 -5.36 15.80 9.92
N ALA A 124 -5.64 15.44 8.67
CA ALA A 124 -6.94 15.64 8.05
C ALA A 124 -8.05 14.83 8.76
N HIS A 125 -7.82 13.55 9.07
CA HIS A 125 -8.80 12.74 9.82
C HIS A 125 -9.12 13.37 11.18
N ALA A 126 -8.10 13.77 11.95
CA ALA A 126 -8.32 14.40 13.26
C ALA A 126 -9.21 15.64 13.17
N VAL A 127 -8.97 16.51 12.18
CA VAL A 127 -9.81 17.70 11.96
C VAL A 127 -11.22 17.30 11.52
N ILE A 128 -11.36 16.33 10.62
CA ILE A 128 -12.67 15.85 10.14
C ILE A 128 -13.47 15.27 11.31
N ASP A 129 -12.86 14.45 12.15
CA ASP A 129 -13.49 13.85 13.32
C ASP A 129 -14.01 14.93 14.27
N ASP A 130 -13.25 15.99 14.53
CA ASP A 130 -13.72 17.11 15.36
C ASP A 130 -14.91 17.88 14.79
N ASN A 131 -15.19 17.72 13.50
CA ASN A 131 -16.27 18.43 12.81
C ASN A 131 -17.42 17.54 12.34
N VAL A 132 -17.26 16.22 12.26
CA VAL A 132 -18.24 15.32 11.61
C VAL A 132 -19.61 15.30 12.28
N LEU A 133 -19.66 15.38 13.62
CA LEU A 133 -20.92 15.36 14.37
C LEU A 133 -21.57 16.74 14.55
N LYS A 134 -21.02 17.80 13.94
CA LYS A 134 -21.65 19.12 14.02
C LYS A 134 -23.02 19.13 13.33
N PRO A 135 -23.96 19.97 13.78
CA PRO A 135 -25.30 20.10 13.18
C PRO A 135 -25.25 20.27 11.66
N LYS A 136 -26.23 19.65 10.98
CA LYS A 136 -26.40 19.77 9.53
C LYS A 136 -26.49 21.25 9.14
N GLY A 137 -25.64 21.69 8.21
CA GLY A 137 -25.56 23.07 7.76
C GLY A 137 -24.57 23.96 8.52
N GLU A 138 -24.02 23.52 9.67
CA GLU A 138 -22.96 24.26 10.36
C GLU A 138 -21.63 24.09 9.62
N LYS A 139 -21.19 25.14 8.91
CA LYS A 139 -19.93 25.14 8.16
C LYS A 139 -18.71 25.29 9.07
N ILE A 140 -17.59 24.74 8.63
CA ILE A 140 -16.30 25.01 9.26
C ILE A 140 -15.90 26.45 8.92
N LYS A 141 -15.57 27.26 9.94
CA LYS A 141 -15.22 28.68 9.75
C LYS A 141 -13.99 28.82 8.84
N LYS A 142 -14.04 29.77 7.90
CA LYS A 142 -12.94 30.03 6.95
C LYS A 142 -11.63 30.37 7.67
N GLU A 143 -11.71 31.08 8.79
CA GLU A 143 -10.57 31.47 9.62
C GLU A 143 -9.93 30.24 10.27
N ALA A 144 -10.74 29.27 10.70
CA ALA A 144 -10.26 28.01 11.26
C ALA A 144 -9.54 27.18 10.18
N ILE A 145 -10.09 27.12 8.95
CA ILE A 145 -9.44 26.43 7.82
C ILE A 145 -8.11 27.11 7.48
N LYS A 146 -8.05 28.44 7.40
CA LYS A 146 -6.81 29.18 7.10
C LYS A 146 -5.71 28.99 8.14
N ALA A 147 -6.07 28.67 9.39
CA ALA A 147 -5.12 28.41 10.46
C ALA A 147 -4.52 26.98 10.41
N MET A 148 -5.03 26.09 9.56
CA MET A 148 -4.52 24.73 9.38
C MET A 148 -3.30 24.69 8.44
N PRO A 149 -2.47 23.63 8.48
CA PRO A 149 -1.42 23.42 7.48
C PRO A 149 -1.97 23.49 6.06
N ALA A 150 -1.25 24.17 5.14
CA ALA A 150 -1.73 24.47 3.80
C ALA A 150 -2.20 23.23 3.03
N GLU A 151 -1.54 22.09 3.25
CA GLU A 151 -1.82 20.79 2.63
C GLU A 151 -3.10 20.12 3.17
N VAL A 152 -3.62 20.57 4.32
CA VAL A 152 -4.84 20.04 4.95
C VAL A 152 -6.08 20.89 4.61
N GLN A 153 -5.87 22.17 4.31
CA GLN A 153 -6.96 23.12 3.98
C GLN A 153 -7.89 22.66 2.85
N PRO A 154 -7.40 22.17 1.68
CA PRO A 154 -8.29 21.72 0.61
C PRO A 154 -9.12 20.50 1.03
N ILE A 155 -8.53 19.57 1.79
CA ILE A 155 -9.19 18.36 2.27
C ILE A 155 -10.36 18.70 3.20
N VAL A 156 -10.11 19.57 4.19
CA VAL A 156 -11.15 19.97 5.17
C VAL A 156 -12.26 20.79 4.50
N SER A 157 -11.90 21.62 3.51
CA SER A 157 -12.87 22.35 2.70
C SER A 157 -13.73 21.39 1.86
N ALA A 158 -13.12 20.38 1.23
CA ALA A 158 -13.82 19.35 0.48
C ALA A 158 -14.76 18.54 1.36
N PHE A 159 -14.33 18.20 2.58
CA PHE A 159 -15.17 17.54 3.58
C PHE A 159 -16.41 18.37 3.93
N ASP A 160 -16.25 19.67 4.21
CA ASP A 160 -17.38 20.55 4.54
C ASP A 160 -18.39 20.64 3.38
N LEU A 161 -17.89 20.74 2.15
CA LEU A 161 -18.70 20.73 0.92
C LEU A 161 -19.43 19.40 0.70
N TRP A 162 -18.72 18.28 0.87
CA TRP A 162 -19.29 16.94 0.73
C TRP A 162 -20.38 16.69 1.77
N ARG A 163 -20.10 16.98 3.04
CA ARG A 163 -21.03 16.77 4.15
C ARG A 163 -22.34 17.53 3.96
N ALA A 164 -22.28 18.74 3.43
CA ALA A 164 -23.47 19.54 3.11
C ALA A 164 -24.36 18.90 2.02
N LYS A 165 -23.77 18.10 1.12
CA LYS A 165 -24.45 17.44 0.00
C LYS A 165 -24.82 15.98 0.27
N ALA A 166 -24.20 15.35 1.27
CA ALA A 166 -24.30 13.91 1.49
C ALA A 166 -25.72 13.42 1.82
N GLY A 167 -26.59 14.29 2.36
CA GLY A 167 -27.94 13.88 2.75
C GLY A 167 -27.97 12.92 3.94
N LEU A 168 -26.92 12.93 4.77
CA LEU A 168 -26.76 11.99 5.89
C LEU A 168 -26.89 12.69 7.25
N THR A 169 -27.34 11.94 8.24
CA THR A 169 -27.31 12.33 9.65
C THR A 169 -26.24 11.52 10.38
N PHE A 170 -25.14 12.17 10.78
CA PHE A 170 -24.03 11.49 11.44
C PHE A 170 -24.35 11.15 12.90
N GLU A 171 -24.08 9.91 13.29
CA GLU A 171 -24.36 9.41 14.64
C GLU A 171 -23.10 9.10 15.43
N ARG A 172 -22.05 8.65 14.75
CA ARG A 172 -20.80 8.23 15.38
C ARG A 172 -19.58 8.62 14.55
N LYS A 173 -18.45 8.79 15.23
CA LYS A 173 -17.14 9.12 14.67
C LYS A 173 -16.04 8.32 15.34
N ASP A 174 -14.93 8.06 14.65
CA ASP A 174 -13.74 7.33 15.15
C ASP A 174 -14.12 6.17 16.09
N SER A 175 -15.08 5.37 15.66
CA SER A 175 -15.75 4.40 16.54
C SER A 175 -14.99 3.10 16.54
N PHE A 176 -14.55 2.69 17.71
CA PHE A 176 -13.88 1.41 17.91
C PHE A 176 -14.86 0.25 17.65
N VAL A 177 -14.45 -0.71 16.81
CA VAL A 177 -15.26 -1.86 16.44
C VAL A 177 -14.46 -3.16 16.51
N TYR A 178 -15.12 -4.27 16.82
CA TYR A 178 -14.53 -5.60 16.83
C TYR A 178 -15.54 -6.69 16.50
N SER A 179 -15.03 -7.81 16.00
CA SER A 179 -15.78 -9.05 15.82
C SER A 179 -15.16 -10.13 16.69
N LEU A 180 -15.90 -10.65 17.67
CA LEU A 180 -15.49 -11.82 18.47
C LEU A 180 -15.58 -13.09 17.64
N SER A 181 -16.60 -13.18 16.79
CA SER A 181 -16.83 -14.35 15.93
C SER A 181 -15.65 -14.61 15.00
N HIS A 182 -15.12 -13.57 14.37
CA HIS A 182 -13.99 -13.65 13.43
C HIS A 182 -12.64 -13.23 14.03
N ARG A 183 -12.63 -12.66 15.23
CA ARG A 183 -11.43 -12.28 16.00
C ARG A 183 -10.56 -11.22 15.33
N TYR A 184 -11.17 -10.12 14.89
CA TYR A 184 -10.49 -8.92 14.38
C TYR A 184 -11.08 -7.64 14.99
N ALA A 185 -10.38 -6.52 14.85
CA ALA A 185 -10.85 -5.23 15.36
C ALA A 185 -10.43 -4.05 14.46
N GLY A 186 -10.92 -2.84 14.75
CA GLY A 186 -10.60 -1.65 13.99
C GLY A 186 -11.28 -0.39 14.50
N ALA A 187 -11.24 0.66 13.69
CA ALA A 187 -11.95 1.91 13.95
C ALA A 187 -12.60 2.35 12.64
N VAL A 188 -13.92 2.56 12.67
CA VAL A 188 -14.67 3.13 11.55
C VAL A 188 -14.65 4.65 11.67
N ASP A 189 -14.36 5.35 10.56
CA ASP A 189 -14.21 6.80 10.61
C ASP A 189 -15.54 7.50 10.94
N ALA A 190 -16.65 7.07 10.33
CA ALA A 190 -17.97 7.55 10.68
C ALA A 190 -19.08 6.52 10.45
N VAL A 191 -20.15 6.66 11.25
CA VAL A 191 -21.43 5.97 11.05
C VAL A 191 -22.51 7.03 10.95
N ALA A 192 -23.34 6.93 9.93
CA ALA A 192 -24.42 7.85 9.68
C ALA A 192 -25.71 7.10 9.34
N ARG A 193 -26.82 7.83 9.38
CA ARG A 193 -28.14 7.37 8.96
C ARG A 193 -28.58 8.12 7.72
N HIS A 194 -29.10 7.38 6.74
CA HIS A 194 -29.76 7.95 5.58
C HIS A 194 -31.20 8.39 5.94
N ASP A 195 -31.84 9.21 5.12
CA ASP A 195 -33.17 9.78 5.41
C ASP A 195 -34.29 8.71 5.55
N ASP A 196 -34.12 7.53 4.94
CA ASP A 196 -34.99 6.36 5.07
C ASP A 196 -34.68 5.48 6.30
N GLY A 197 -33.72 5.90 7.11
CA GLY A 197 -33.47 5.36 8.44
C GLY A 197 -32.45 4.23 8.53
N HIS A 198 -31.84 3.75 7.44
CA HIS A 198 -30.79 2.73 7.55
C HIS A 198 -29.40 3.32 7.82
N LEU A 199 -28.57 2.50 8.47
CA LEU A 199 -27.20 2.83 8.79
C LEU A 199 -26.26 2.67 7.59
N ILE A 200 -25.29 3.57 7.54
CA ILE A 200 -24.21 3.64 6.56
C ILE A 200 -22.89 3.75 7.32
N ALA A 201 -21.93 2.88 7.00
CA ALA A 201 -20.54 3.00 7.45
C ALA A 201 -19.72 3.79 6.42
N ILE A 202 -18.85 4.68 6.89
CA ILE A 202 -18.11 5.60 6.02
C ILE A 202 -16.63 5.59 6.41
N ASP A 203 -15.78 5.61 5.39
CA ASP A 203 -14.33 5.64 5.51
C ASP A 203 -13.78 6.81 4.66
N TRP A 204 -13.01 7.69 5.31
CA TRP A 204 -12.40 8.86 4.70
C TRP A 204 -11.08 8.47 4.05
N LYS A 205 -10.80 9.03 2.87
CA LYS A 205 -9.55 8.80 2.15
C LYS A 205 -8.98 10.09 1.61
N THR A 206 -7.67 10.25 1.80
CA THR A 206 -6.87 11.30 1.15
C THR A 206 -5.95 10.70 0.09
N SER A 207 -6.12 9.43 -0.27
CA SER A 207 -5.33 8.77 -1.32
C SER A 207 -5.71 9.26 -2.72
N ASN A 208 -4.80 9.14 -3.69
CA ASN A 208 -5.05 9.61 -5.06
C ASN A 208 -6.12 8.79 -5.82
N GLY A 209 -6.38 7.56 -5.38
CA GLY A 209 -7.33 6.65 -6.05
C GLY A 209 -8.16 5.81 -5.08
N PHE A 210 -9.07 5.04 -5.68
CA PHE A 210 -9.85 4.00 -5.02
C PHE A 210 -9.18 2.65 -5.20
N TYR A 211 -9.17 1.84 -4.15
CA TYR A 211 -8.56 0.52 -4.16
C TYR A 211 -9.54 -0.50 -3.57
N GLY A 212 -9.56 -1.71 -4.12
CA GLY A 212 -10.45 -2.79 -3.63
C GLY A 212 -10.26 -3.06 -2.13
N THR A 213 -9.04 -2.92 -1.60
CA THR A 213 -8.77 -3.05 -0.16
C THR A 213 -9.55 -2.06 0.72
N GLN A 214 -9.97 -0.91 0.18
CA GLN A 214 -10.83 0.03 0.92
C GLN A 214 -12.26 -0.52 1.07
N ALA A 215 -12.78 -1.20 0.04
CA ALA A 215 -14.08 -1.88 0.12
C ALA A 215 -14.05 -3.03 1.13
N LEU A 216 -13.00 -3.85 1.12
CA LEU A 216 -12.77 -4.90 2.12
C LEU A 216 -12.70 -4.32 3.54
N GLN A 217 -11.99 -3.20 3.71
CA GLN A 217 -11.83 -2.53 5.00
C GLN A 217 -13.17 -2.08 5.57
N VAL A 218 -13.94 -1.29 4.82
CA VAL A 218 -15.20 -0.74 5.31
C VAL A 218 -16.25 -1.85 5.50
N SER A 219 -16.23 -2.91 4.68
CA SER A 219 -17.14 -4.05 4.83
C SER A 219 -16.84 -4.87 6.09
N ALA A 220 -15.56 -5.04 6.44
CA ALA A 220 -15.17 -5.63 7.73
C ALA A 220 -15.66 -4.77 8.92
N TYR A 221 -15.65 -3.45 8.78
CA TYR A 221 -16.23 -2.57 9.81
C TYR A 221 -17.75 -2.69 9.86
N CYS A 222 -18.45 -2.79 8.73
CA CYS A 222 -19.89 -3.06 8.70
C CYS A 222 -20.24 -4.28 9.54
N LYS A 223 -19.58 -5.43 9.30
CA LYS A 223 -19.85 -6.65 10.05
C LYS A 223 -19.53 -6.58 11.53
N ALA A 224 -18.46 -5.87 11.90
CA ALA A 224 -18.14 -5.63 13.30
C ALA A 224 -19.18 -4.71 13.99
N LEU A 225 -19.67 -3.69 13.27
CA LEU A 225 -20.78 -2.84 13.75
C LEU A 225 -22.06 -3.66 13.95
N GLU A 226 -22.42 -4.49 12.97
CA GLU A 226 -23.60 -5.36 13.06
C GLU A 226 -23.51 -6.30 14.26
N GLU A 227 -22.35 -6.92 14.49
CA GLU A 227 -22.12 -7.82 15.64
C GLU A 227 -22.21 -7.07 16.98
N MET A 228 -21.67 -5.86 17.07
CA MET A 228 -21.63 -5.10 18.32
C MET A 228 -22.95 -4.40 18.67
N PHE A 229 -23.66 -3.91 17.67
CA PHE A 229 -24.83 -3.03 17.88
C PHE A 229 -26.16 -3.69 17.50
N GLY A 230 -26.12 -4.81 16.77
CA GLY A 230 -27.32 -5.58 16.42
C GLY A 230 -28.21 -4.93 15.35
N GLU A 231 -27.71 -3.90 14.64
CA GLU A 231 -28.42 -3.21 13.57
C GLU A 231 -27.67 -3.39 12.24
N PRO A 232 -28.35 -3.78 11.14
CA PRO A 232 -27.72 -4.01 9.84
C PRO A 232 -27.17 -2.71 9.22
N ILE A 233 -26.00 -2.80 8.60
CA ILE A 233 -25.40 -1.70 7.83
C ILE A 233 -25.69 -1.95 6.35
N LYS A 234 -26.61 -1.17 5.76
CA LYS A 234 -27.05 -1.41 4.37
C LYS A 234 -26.09 -0.88 3.32
N GLU A 235 -25.30 0.14 3.67
CA GLU A 235 -24.36 0.76 2.73
C GLU A 235 -23.01 1.03 3.39
N ALA A 236 -21.96 0.95 2.59
CA ALA A 236 -20.61 1.27 2.99
C ALA A 236 -20.01 2.24 1.96
N TRP A 237 -19.59 3.42 2.40
CA TRP A 237 -19.14 4.50 1.53
C TRP A 237 -17.66 4.80 1.76
N ILE A 238 -16.93 4.99 0.67
CA ILE A 238 -15.57 5.50 0.67
C ILE A 238 -15.63 6.91 0.08
N VAL A 239 -15.16 7.89 0.86
CA VAL A 239 -15.16 9.30 0.43
C VAL A 239 -13.72 9.77 0.32
N LYS A 240 -13.31 10.05 -0.91
CA LYS A 240 -11.98 10.53 -1.25
C LYS A 240 -11.99 12.05 -1.31
N PHE A 241 -11.08 12.70 -0.61
CA PHE A 241 -10.85 14.14 -0.65
C PHE A 241 -9.54 14.44 -1.37
N ASP A 242 -9.59 15.37 -2.32
CA ASP A 242 -8.41 15.79 -3.07
C ASP A 242 -7.45 16.62 -2.19
N LYS A 243 -6.14 16.41 -2.39
CA LYS A 243 -5.09 17.07 -1.58
C LYS A 243 -4.74 18.48 -2.08
N THR A 244 -5.17 18.85 -3.27
CA THR A 244 -4.76 20.08 -3.95
C THR A 244 -5.92 21.05 -4.12
N ASN A 245 -7.09 20.53 -4.47
CA ASN A 245 -8.31 21.27 -4.71
C ASN A 245 -9.37 20.86 -3.69
N PRO A 246 -10.32 21.74 -3.32
CA PRO A 246 -11.42 21.39 -2.42
C PRO A 246 -12.48 20.56 -3.15
N ASP A 247 -12.07 19.39 -3.66
CA ASP A 247 -12.90 18.46 -4.44
C ASP A 247 -12.97 17.08 -3.78
N PHE A 248 -14.01 16.33 -4.11
CA PHE A 248 -14.28 15.03 -3.51
C PHE A 248 -14.92 14.05 -4.49
N GLU A 249 -14.70 12.77 -4.23
CA GLU A 249 -15.33 11.66 -4.96
C GLU A 249 -15.88 10.66 -3.94
N THR A 250 -17.10 10.17 -4.13
CA THR A 250 -17.73 9.18 -3.23
C THR A 250 -18.05 7.92 -4.00
N LYS A 251 -17.69 6.76 -3.45
CA LYS A 251 -18.08 5.46 -3.97
C LYS A 251 -18.74 4.63 -2.90
N ARG A 252 -19.84 3.98 -3.27
CA ARG A 252 -20.50 2.96 -2.46
C ARG A 252 -19.91 1.59 -2.81
N VAL A 253 -19.68 0.75 -1.79
CA VAL A 253 -19.35 -0.66 -1.98
C VAL A 253 -20.53 -1.37 -2.65
N HIS A 254 -20.26 -2.07 -3.75
CA HIS A 254 -21.27 -2.78 -4.53
C HIS A 254 -21.95 -3.88 -3.71
N ASP A 255 -21.15 -4.76 -3.11
CA ASP A 255 -21.61 -5.86 -2.27
C ASP A 255 -20.74 -5.93 -1.01
N ILE A 256 -21.36 -5.65 0.15
CA ILE A 256 -20.71 -5.66 1.46
C ILE A 256 -20.36 -7.09 1.87
N GLU A 257 -21.22 -8.06 1.56
CA GLU A 257 -21.02 -9.46 1.95
C GLU A 257 -19.86 -10.06 1.15
N GLU A 258 -19.85 -9.88 -0.17
CA GLU A 258 -18.77 -10.36 -1.03
C GLU A 258 -17.42 -9.73 -0.64
N SER A 259 -17.41 -8.42 -0.36
CA SER A 259 -16.22 -7.72 0.11
C SER A 259 -15.76 -8.20 1.50
N PHE A 260 -16.71 -8.57 2.37
CA PHE A 260 -16.40 -9.13 3.68
C PHE A 260 -15.81 -10.54 3.59
N GLU A 261 -16.37 -11.41 2.75
CA GLU A 261 -15.82 -12.75 2.49
C GLU A 261 -14.40 -12.67 1.92
N ALA A 262 -14.14 -11.71 1.01
CA ALA A 262 -12.78 -11.44 0.54
C ALA A 262 -11.84 -10.99 1.68
N PHE A 263 -12.32 -10.17 2.62
CA PHE A 263 -11.57 -9.83 3.83
C PHE A 263 -11.31 -11.05 4.71
N LEU A 264 -12.28 -11.96 4.90
CA LEU A 264 -12.09 -13.20 5.65
C LEU A 264 -11.03 -14.10 5.01
N GLY A 265 -10.98 -14.16 3.67
CA GLY A 265 -9.88 -14.83 2.96
C GLY A 265 -8.51 -14.24 3.29
N ALA A 266 -8.40 -12.91 3.31
CA ALA A 266 -7.16 -12.22 3.72
C ALA A 266 -6.82 -12.48 5.20
N LEU A 267 -7.82 -12.49 6.09
CA LEU A 267 -7.66 -12.81 7.51
C LEU A 267 -7.18 -14.25 7.73
N HIS A 268 -7.72 -15.21 6.96
CA HIS A 268 -7.29 -16.58 7.01
C HIS A 268 -5.81 -16.71 6.61
N LEU A 269 -5.43 -16.12 5.48
CA LEU A 269 -4.03 -16.11 5.02
C LEU A 269 -3.12 -15.42 6.03
N TYR A 270 -3.52 -14.25 6.55
CA TYR A 270 -2.78 -13.53 7.58
C TYR A 270 -2.52 -14.39 8.81
N ASN A 271 -3.54 -15.09 9.32
CA ASN A 271 -3.39 -15.98 10.46
C ASN A 271 -2.43 -17.13 10.12
N TYR A 272 -2.63 -17.80 8.98
CA TYR A 272 -1.75 -18.88 8.53
C TYR A 272 -0.28 -18.43 8.43
N MET A 273 -0.04 -17.25 7.85
CA MET A 273 1.30 -16.68 7.68
C MET A 273 1.98 -16.27 9.00
N ASN A 274 1.21 -16.11 10.07
CA ASN A 274 1.72 -15.87 11.42
C ASN A 274 1.90 -17.15 12.25
N HIS A 275 1.35 -18.29 11.79
CA HIS A 275 1.61 -19.61 12.37
C HIS A 275 2.94 -20.18 11.84
N LYS A 276 3.97 -20.24 12.70
CA LYS A 276 5.40 -20.44 12.33
C LYS A 276 5.82 -21.86 11.91
N THR A 277 4.90 -22.73 11.47
CA THR A 277 5.22 -24.14 11.20
C THR A 277 4.75 -24.55 9.81
N TYR A 278 5.59 -24.32 8.81
CA TYR A 278 5.27 -24.61 7.41
C TYR A 278 5.83 -25.94 6.91
N PHE A 279 6.94 -26.35 7.49
CA PHE A 279 7.74 -27.47 7.01
C PHE A 279 7.97 -28.44 8.15
N ILE A 280 7.90 -29.72 7.81
CA ILE A 280 8.37 -30.81 8.68
C ILE A 280 9.79 -31.14 8.21
N ASP A 281 10.73 -31.22 9.15
CA ASP A 281 12.09 -31.66 8.85
C ASP A 281 12.09 -33.18 8.62
N LEU A 282 12.39 -33.59 7.39
CA LEU A 282 12.42 -35.01 6.98
C LEU A 282 13.65 -35.77 7.50
N HIS A 283 14.65 -35.07 8.04
CA HIS A 283 15.89 -35.66 8.52
C HIS A 283 16.18 -35.36 10.00
N SER A 284 15.26 -34.69 10.71
CA SER A 284 15.40 -34.53 12.16
C SER A 284 15.22 -35.88 12.84
N SER A 285 16.22 -36.31 13.60
CA SER A 285 16.24 -37.59 14.35
C SER A 285 15.35 -37.59 15.61
N LYS A 286 14.46 -36.60 15.78
CA LYS A 286 13.55 -36.57 16.93
C LYS A 286 12.29 -37.38 16.61
N PRO A 287 11.90 -38.35 17.46
CA PRO A 287 10.65 -39.08 17.27
C PRO A 287 9.48 -38.10 17.38
N VAL A 288 8.69 -38.01 16.31
CA VAL A 288 7.44 -37.25 16.30
C VAL A 288 6.43 -37.99 17.18
N SER A 289 6.01 -37.38 18.30
CA SER A 289 4.89 -37.89 19.10
C SER A 289 3.60 -37.75 18.30
N ASN A 290 2.97 -38.87 17.95
CA ASN A 290 1.80 -38.98 17.06
C ASN A 290 0.47 -38.43 17.61
N ASP A 291 0.46 -37.66 18.71
CA ASP A 291 -0.79 -37.33 19.42
C ASP A 291 -1.61 -36.16 18.85
N SER A 292 -1.09 -35.41 17.86
CA SER A 292 -1.75 -34.18 17.39
C SER A 292 -2.41 -34.26 16.01
N PHE A 293 -2.24 -35.34 15.24
CA PHE A 293 -2.66 -35.36 13.82
C PHE A 293 -4.11 -35.85 13.59
N PHE A 294 -4.74 -36.56 14.53
CA PHE A 294 -6.08 -37.16 14.32
C PHE A 294 -7.21 -36.67 15.24
N LYS A 295 -7.02 -35.65 16.08
CA LYS A 295 -8.06 -35.18 17.02
C LYS A 295 -9.08 -34.17 16.47
N ASN A 296 -9.18 -34.00 15.15
CA ASN A 296 -10.27 -33.21 14.55
C ASN A 296 -10.98 -34.00 13.45
N LYS A 297 -11.62 -35.10 13.85
CA LYS A 297 -12.68 -35.76 13.09
C LYS A 297 -13.84 -35.93 14.06
N ASP A 298 -14.72 -34.94 14.10
CA ASP A 298 -16.17 -35.12 14.32
C ASP A 298 -16.89 -33.77 14.20
N LYS A 299 -17.37 -33.51 12.98
CA LYS A 299 -18.67 -32.92 12.68
C LYS A 299 -18.92 -33.08 11.18
N SER A 300 -19.36 -34.28 10.81
CA SER A 300 -19.90 -34.56 9.49
C SER A 300 -21.22 -33.81 9.29
N GLN A 301 -21.22 -32.80 8.41
CA GLN A 301 -22.43 -32.45 7.66
C GLN A 301 -22.30 -33.09 6.28
N SER A 302 -23.13 -34.09 6.05
CA SER A 302 -23.21 -34.84 4.79
C SER A 302 -23.87 -34.01 3.70
N TYR A 303 -23.09 -33.57 2.71
CA TYR A 303 -23.63 -33.23 1.39
C TYR A 303 -23.30 -34.35 0.42
N SER A 304 -24.34 -35.08 0.01
CA SER A 304 -24.30 -36.10 -1.02
C SER A 304 -24.14 -35.45 -2.39
N THR A 305 -23.00 -35.65 -3.06
CA THR A 305 -22.86 -35.39 -4.50
C THR A 305 -22.95 -36.70 -5.26
N LYS A 306 -24.10 -36.89 -5.93
CA LYS A 306 -24.27 -37.87 -7.00
C LYS A 306 -23.29 -37.53 -8.13
N THR A 307 -22.38 -38.45 -8.43
CA THR A 307 -21.51 -38.39 -9.61
C THR A 307 -22.33 -38.67 -10.86
N ASN A 308 -22.59 -37.64 -11.67
CA ASN A 308 -22.93 -37.83 -13.07
C ASN A 308 -21.69 -37.54 -13.91
N ASN A 309 -21.24 -38.61 -14.57
CA ASN A 309 -20.07 -38.68 -15.40
C ASN A 309 -20.46 -38.23 -16.82
N THR A 310 -20.14 -36.99 -17.19
CA THR A 310 -20.24 -36.54 -18.59
C THR A 310 -18.94 -35.82 -18.98
N LYS A 311 -18.18 -36.50 -19.84
CA LYS A 311 -17.06 -35.93 -20.60
C LYS A 311 -17.60 -34.82 -21.50
N SER A 312 -17.22 -33.58 -21.23
CA SER A 312 -17.24 -32.50 -22.22
C SER A 312 -15.88 -31.81 -22.23
N LYS A 313 -15.19 -31.92 -23.37
CA LYS A 313 -14.03 -31.08 -23.70
C LYS A 313 -14.52 -29.63 -23.77
N VAL A 314 -14.06 -28.80 -22.84
CA VAL A 314 -14.10 -27.35 -22.97
C VAL A 314 -12.66 -26.90 -23.20
N SER A 315 -12.38 -26.49 -24.43
CA SER A 315 -11.18 -25.74 -24.80
C SER A 315 -11.31 -24.32 -24.24
N VAL A 316 -10.44 -23.97 -23.29
CA VAL A 316 -10.29 -22.62 -22.77
C VAL A 316 -9.15 -21.97 -23.55
N ASP A 317 -9.48 -20.97 -24.38
CA ASP A 317 -8.50 -20.06 -24.96
C ASP A 317 -7.90 -19.21 -23.83
N ILE A 318 -6.65 -19.52 -23.47
CA ILE A 318 -5.86 -18.71 -22.56
C ILE A 318 -5.21 -17.61 -23.40
N THR A 319 -5.85 -16.45 -23.50
CA THR A 319 -5.15 -15.22 -23.87
C THR A 319 -4.21 -14.85 -22.72
N THR A 320 -2.95 -15.24 -22.84
CA THR A 320 -1.92 -15.00 -21.83
C THR A 320 -1.67 -13.51 -21.63
N GLU A 321 -1.76 -13.04 -20.37
CA GLU A 321 -1.38 -11.69 -19.87
C GLU A 321 0.01 -11.20 -20.31
N SER A 322 0.85 -12.10 -20.82
CA SER A 322 2.15 -11.79 -21.43
C SER A 322 2.07 -10.81 -22.61
N SER A 323 0.98 -10.78 -23.38
CA SER A 323 0.87 -9.91 -24.56
C SER A 323 0.49 -8.47 -24.21
N LEU A 324 -0.35 -8.25 -23.18
CA LEU A 324 -0.73 -6.91 -22.71
C LEU A 324 0.46 -6.16 -22.10
N ASN A 325 1.28 -6.82 -21.28
CA ASN A 325 2.44 -6.19 -20.64
C ASN A 325 3.56 -5.82 -21.64
N LYS A 326 3.69 -6.57 -22.75
CA LYS A 326 4.61 -6.23 -23.85
C LYS A 326 4.18 -4.98 -24.61
N SER A 327 2.88 -4.83 -24.87
CA SER A 327 2.32 -3.69 -25.61
C SER A 327 2.45 -2.38 -24.82
N MET A 328 2.16 -2.39 -23.52
CA MET A 328 2.30 -1.21 -22.66
C MET A 328 3.76 -0.75 -22.52
N ALA A 329 4.70 -1.68 -22.33
CA ALA A 329 6.13 -1.33 -22.18
C ALA A 329 6.74 -0.71 -23.44
N ILE A 330 6.27 -1.12 -24.63
CA ILE A 330 6.71 -0.56 -25.91
C ILE A 330 6.11 0.83 -26.14
N GLN A 331 4.84 1.06 -25.78
CA GLN A 331 4.21 2.39 -25.88
C GLN A 331 4.85 3.42 -24.94
N THR A 332 5.17 3.03 -23.71
CA THR A 332 5.85 3.93 -22.75
C THR A 332 7.27 4.29 -23.21
N ALA A 333 8.00 3.32 -23.80
CA ALA A 333 9.34 3.57 -24.32
C ALA A 333 9.35 4.47 -25.58
N SER A 334 8.35 4.36 -26.45
CA SER A 334 8.22 5.26 -27.62
C SER A 334 7.84 6.69 -27.24
N SER A 335 7.03 6.89 -26.20
CA SER A 335 6.65 8.23 -25.70
C SER A 335 7.83 9.01 -25.11
N LEU A 336 8.75 8.32 -24.44
CA LEU A 336 9.98 8.91 -23.88
C LEU A 336 11.01 9.32 -24.96
N VAL A 337 10.97 8.71 -26.14
CA VAL A 337 11.88 9.04 -27.25
C VAL A 337 11.37 10.25 -28.05
N SER A 338 10.05 10.42 -28.18
CA SER A 338 9.48 11.60 -28.85
C SER A 338 9.68 12.91 -28.08
N GLU A 339 9.77 12.87 -26.74
CA GLU A 339 10.05 14.07 -25.92
C GLU A 339 11.53 14.50 -25.98
N ILE A 340 12.45 13.59 -26.30
CA ILE A 340 13.89 13.88 -26.40
C ILE A 340 14.26 14.45 -27.77
N GLN A 341 13.47 14.18 -28.83
CA GLN A 341 13.77 14.67 -30.19
C GLN A 341 13.39 16.16 -30.44
N ILE A 342 12.74 16.86 -29.51
CA ILE A 342 12.22 18.23 -29.76
C ILE A 342 13.18 19.35 -29.30
N SER A 343 14.30 19.08 -28.63
CA SER A 343 15.15 20.15 -28.06
C SER A 343 16.58 20.24 -28.61
N SER A 344 16.80 20.07 -29.92
CA SER A 344 18.13 20.33 -30.49
C SER A 344 18.11 20.70 -31.97
N THR A 345 18.00 22.00 -32.26
CA THR A 345 18.55 22.60 -33.49
C THR A 345 19.76 23.44 -33.08
N PRO A 346 20.98 23.17 -33.60
CA PRO A 346 22.17 23.89 -33.19
C PRO A 346 22.34 25.20 -33.97
N ASN A 347 22.64 26.28 -33.25
CA ASN A 347 23.21 27.48 -33.85
C ASN A 347 24.74 27.36 -33.71
N VAL A 348 25.43 27.33 -34.84
CA VAL A 348 26.87 27.04 -34.96
C VAL A 348 27.66 28.25 -34.47
N ASN A 349 28.59 28.05 -33.53
CA ASN A 349 29.82 28.82 -33.45
C ASN A 349 30.92 27.97 -32.78
N ASP A 350 32.04 27.89 -33.48
CA ASP A 350 33.21 27.08 -33.18
C ASP A 350 33.82 27.36 -31.79
N ASN A 351 33.95 26.33 -30.96
CA ASN A 351 34.92 26.27 -29.86
C ASN A 351 35.32 24.81 -29.57
N GLU A 352 36.62 24.55 -29.42
CA GLU A 352 37.21 23.21 -29.26
C GLU A 352 36.79 22.47 -27.97
N ASN A 353 36.12 23.13 -27.02
CA ASN A 353 35.55 22.48 -25.82
C ASN A 353 34.29 21.64 -26.10
N ASP A 354 33.53 21.93 -27.17
CA ASP A 354 32.28 21.20 -27.48
C ASP A 354 32.56 19.79 -28.05
N LYS A 355 33.76 19.57 -28.60
CA LYS A 355 34.19 18.25 -29.10
C LYS A 355 34.50 17.26 -27.98
N GLN A 356 34.84 17.74 -26.79
CA GLN A 356 35.18 16.88 -25.65
C GLN A 356 33.90 16.46 -24.88
N GLU A 357 32.92 17.37 -24.75
CA GLU A 357 31.60 17.05 -24.18
C GLU A 357 30.75 16.14 -25.09
N MET A 358 30.81 16.30 -26.43
CA MET A 358 30.17 15.37 -27.36
C MET A 358 30.71 13.93 -27.23
N ASN A 359 32.02 13.79 -26.99
CA ASN A 359 32.68 12.48 -26.89
C ASN A 359 32.35 11.75 -25.57
N GLU A 360 32.09 12.49 -24.50
CA GLU A 360 31.61 11.93 -23.22
C GLU A 360 30.13 11.54 -23.30
N HIS A 361 29.31 12.30 -24.02
CA HIS A 361 27.89 12.01 -24.23
C HIS A 361 27.66 10.81 -25.16
N GLU A 362 28.49 10.63 -26.21
CA GLU A 362 28.48 9.42 -27.04
C GLU A 362 28.93 8.18 -26.27
N ASN A 363 29.98 8.30 -25.43
CA ASN A 363 30.41 7.21 -24.54
C ASN A 363 29.32 6.80 -23.53
N LEU A 364 28.54 7.75 -23.02
CA LEU A 364 27.43 7.45 -22.12
C LEU A 364 26.29 6.71 -22.83
N LEU A 365 25.94 7.12 -24.05
CA LEU A 365 24.93 6.46 -24.88
C LEU A 365 25.35 5.06 -25.32
N GLU A 366 26.64 4.86 -25.62
CA GLU A 366 27.21 3.56 -25.96
C GLU A 366 27.25 2.62 -24.73
N ASN A 367 27.56 3.15 -23.54
CA ASN A 367 27.48 2.42 -22.28
C ASN A 367 26.04 2.00 -21.94
N ILE A 368 25.04 2.86 -22.18
CA ILE A 368 23.62 2.54 -21.99
C ILE A 368 23.16 1.47 -23.00
N LYS A 369 23.57 1.56 -24.27
CA LYS A 369 23.32 0.50 -25.28
C LYS A 369 23.97 -0.84 -24.90
N ASN A 370 25.20 -0.82 -24.39
CA ASN A 370 25.90 -2.01 -23.91
C ASN A 370 25.25 -2.63 -22.67
N TYR A 371 24.71 -1.81 -21.76
CA TYR A 371 23.96 -2.28 -20.60
C TYR A 371 22.65 -2.97 -21.03
N LYS A 372 21.94 -2.41 -22.02
CA LYS A 372 20.74 -3.01 -22.62
C LYS A 372 21.01 -4.37 -23.27
N SER A 373 22.16 -4.51 -23.96
CA SER A 373 22.63 -5.77 -24.58
C SER A 373 23.01 -6.85 -23.54
N LYS A 374 23.58 -6.45 -22.39
CA LYS A 374 23.87 -7.37 -21.29
C LYS A 374 22.61 -7.85 -20.57
N CYS A 375 21.62 -6.98 -20.41
CA CYS A 375 20.33 -7.36 -19.80
C CYS A 375 19.48 -8.26 -20.72
N SER A 376 19.59 -8.14 -22.05
CA SER A 376 18.90 -9.04 -22.98
C SER A 376 19.48 -10.46 -23.07
N TYR A 377 20.64 -10.72 -22.46
CA TYR A 377 21.24 -12.06 -22.36
C TYR A 377 20.84 -12.85 -21.10
N LEU A 378 20.15 -12.23 -20.13
CA LEU A 378 19.69 -12.89 -18.91
C LEU A 378 18.34 -13.61 -19.05
N ILE A 379 17.74 -13.60 -20.24
CA ILE A 379 16.51 -14.34 -20.55
C ILE A 379 16.72 -15.05 -21.88
N LYS A 380 17.33 -16.23 -21.84
CA LYS A 380 17.26 -17.20 -22.94
C LYS A 380 16.59 -18.48 -22.46
N ASP A 381 15.76 -18.99 -23.35
CA ASP A 381 14.80 -20.07 -23.18
C ASP A 381 15.36 -21.31 -22.49
N THR A 382 14.62 -21.84 -21.50
CA THR A 382 14.81 -23.21 -21.04
C THR A 382 13.90 -24.11 -21.89
N PRO A 383 14.42 -25.13 -22.61
CA PRO A 383 13.56 -26.07 -23.32
C PRO A 383 12.74 -26.86 -22.31
N SER A 384 11.46 -27.07 -22.63
CA SER A 384 10.50 -27.79 -21.81
C SER A 384 10.99 -29.20 -21.49
N GLY A 385 11.26 -29.47 -20.20
CA GLY A 385 11.37 -30.82 -19.66
C GLY A 385 12.74 -31.17 -19.08
N GLN A 386 13.12 -30.58 -17.94
CA GLN A 386 14.03 -31.19 -16.96
C GLN A 386 13.88 -30.49 -15.60
N SER A 387 13.72 -31.28 -14.54
CA SER A 387 13.55 -30.80 -13.16
C SER A 387 14.89 -30.39 -12.54
N THR A 388 14.89 -29.22 -11.89
CA THR A 388 15.92 -28.60 -11.03
C THR A 388 17.05 -27.82 -11.75
N PRO A 389 17.23 -26.51 -11.46
CA PRO A 389 18.39 -25.76 -11.95
C PRO A 389 19.63 -26.06 -11.10
N LYS A 390 20.68 -26.60 -11.71
CA LYS A 390 22.04 -26.57 -11.15
C LYS A 390 22.69 -25.24 -11.53
N ILE A 391 23.02 -24.42 -10.54
CA ILE A 391 23.84 -23.22 -10.73
C ILE A 391 25.30 -23.71 -10.87
N VAL A 392 25.87 -23.57 -12.06
CA VAL A 392 27.32 -23.72 -12.28
C VAL A 392 27.90 -22.34 -12.57
N VAL A 393 28.64 -21.80 -11.62
CA VAL A 393 29.42 -20.57 -11.80
C VAL A 393 30.77 -20.97 -12.41
N THR A 394 30.98 -20.75 -13.71
CA THR A 394 32.33 -20.79 -14.30
C THR A 394 32.90 -19.39 -14.36
N ASN A 395 33.92 -19.13 -13.56
CA ASN A 395 34.70 -17.90 -13.61
C ASN A 395 35.72 -18.01 -14.76
N LYS A 396 35.45 -17.35 -15.90
CA LYS A 396 36.46 -17.18 -16.97
C LYS A 396 37.34 -15.99 -16.61
N ASN A 397 38.26 -16.19 -15.66
CA ASN A 397 39.47 -15.40 -15.54
C ASN A 397 40.53 -16.23 -14.80
N THR A 398 41.16 -17.14 -15.53
CA THR A 398 42.51 -17.62 -15.22
C THR A 398 43.33 -17.42 -16.49
N GLN A 399 43.99 -16.26 -16.58
CA GLN A 399 45.21 -16.16 -17.36
C GLN A 399 46.24 -17.08 -16.70
N LYS A 400 46.69 -18.09 -17.45
CA LYS A 400 47.94 -18.79 -17.15
C LYS A 400 49.09 -17.89 -17.62
N ILE A 401 50.08 -17.73 -16.74
CA ILE A 401 51.46 -17.36 -17.09
C ILE A 401 52.01 -18.36 -18.09
#